data_AF-G4ZLM1-F1
#
_entry.id   AF-G4ZLM1-F1
#
_cell.length_a   1.000
_cell.length_b   1.000
_cell.length_c   1.000
_cell.angle_alpha   90.00
_cell.angle_beta   90.00
_cell.angle_gamma   90.00
#
_symmetry.space_group_name_H-M   'P 1'
#
loop_
_entity.id
_entity.type
_entity.pdbx_description
1 polymer ?
#
loop_
_entity_poly.entity_id
_entity_poly.type
_entity_poly.pdbx_seq_one_letter_code
_entity_poly.pdbx_strand_id
1 'polypeptide(L)'
;MDYPVLFNHLPVVQWLHANRKEGCTAEALEFAARHGYLEILQWLHLHRPGGWSTNVMDTAASNGHLHVVQWLHAHRREGCTTRAMDYAAMDGHMDVVQWLHHNRSEGCTTEAMDSAATNGHLDIVKWLHRNTKARCSTKAMDEAATNGHLNVVQWLYANTNAGCTAKAIDGAATNGHLGIVKWLHACRTEGCTVTAMDGAAENGFLPVVRWLHRNRNEGCSEKAMTRAAYNGHLPIVEWLHVHRSQECSVPAIEEAALCNNFEVVLFLHYQRHEKYTSKIAVQSYENGSPEIHEWIIQRYPEYREAVEAEHGQD
;
A
#
# COMPACT_ATOMS: atom_id res chain seq x y z
N MET A 1 30.85 -5.86 15.24
CA MET A 1 31.47 -4.97 14.23
C MET A 1 30.44 -4.28 13.34
N ASP A 2 29.15 -4.61 13.49
CA ASP A 2 28.12 -4.25 12.51
C ASP A 2 27.60 -2.81 12.72
N TYR A 3 27.60 -2.31 13.95
CA TYR A 3 27.08 -0.98 14.28
C TYR A 3 27.80 0.19 13.57
N PRO A 4 29.14 0.26 13.43
CA PRO A 4 29.78 1.35 12.68
C PRO A 4 29.69 1.21 11.16
N VAL A 5 29.39 0.01 10.65
CA VAL A 5 29.03 -0.15 9.24
C VAL A 5 27.70 0.56 8.98
N LEU A 6 26.81 0.66 9.98
CA LEU A 6 25.56 1.42 9.87
C LEU A 6 25.77 2.90 9.50
N PHE A 7 26.84 3.49 10.03
CA PHE A 7 27.13 4.92 9.90
C PHE A 7 28.22 5.24 8.88
N ASN A 8 28.59 4.28 8.02
CA ASN A 8 29.66 4.44 7.03
C ASN A 8 31.03 4.87 7.62
N HIS A 9 31.37 4.41 8.83
CA HIS A 9 32.57 4.85 9.52
C HIS A 9 33.73 3.85 9.37
N LEU A 10 34.34 3.82 8.19
CA LEU A 10 35.48 2.94 7.88
C LEU A 10 36.62 2.99 8.93
N PRO A 11 37.04 4.16 9.46
CA PRO A 11 38.08 4.22 10.49
C PRO A 11 37.68 3.51 11.80
N VAL A 12 36.40 3.57 12.18
CA VAL A 12 35.87 2.88 13.37
C VAL A 12 35.77 1.38 13.10
N VAL A 13 35.38 0.98 11.89
CA VAL A 13 35.39 -0.44 11.48
C VAL A 13 36.80 -1.02 11.55
N GLN A 14 37.80 -0.30 11.01
CA GLN A 14 39.22 -0.66 11.09
C GLN A 14 39.70 -0.77 12.52
N TRP A 15 39.39 0.24 13.35
CA TRP A 15 39.77 0.25 14.76
C TRP A 15 39.15 -0.92 15.53
N LEU A 16 37.85 -1.18 15.37
CA LEU A 16 37.20 -2.30 16.05
C LEU A 16 37.76 -3.65 15.60
N HIS A 17 38.11 -3.80 14.33
CA HIS A 17 38.73 -5.04 13.85
C HIS A 17 40.14 -5.26 14.44
N ALA A 18 40.93 -4.20 14.56
CA ALA A 18 42.27 -4.29 15.14
C ALA A 18 42.25 -4.54 16.66
N ASN A 19 41.19 -4.07 17.35
CA ASN A 19 41.16 -4.02 18.81
C ASN A 19 40.13 -4.96 19.46
N ARG A 20 39.25 -5.64 18.71
CA ARG A 20 38.23 -6.55 19.24
C ARG A 20 38.21 -7.90 18.52
N LYS A 21 37.82 -8.95 19.24
CA LYS A 21 37.69 -10.33 18.72
C LYS A 21 36.33 -10.63 18.09
N GLU A 22 35.35 -9.75 18.27
CA GLU A 22 34.02 -9.89 17.68
C GLU A 22 34.13 -9.83 16.15
N GLY A 23 33.57 -10.81 15.46
CA GLY A 23 33.54 -10.87 14.00
C GLY A 23 32.62 -9.81 13.38
N CYS A 24 32.72 -9.67 12.06
CA CYS A 24 31.69 -9.03 11.24
C CYS A 24 30.74 -10.13 10.78
N THR A 25 29.44 -9.92 10.93
CA THR A 25 28.44 -10.90 10.48
C THR A 25 28.15 -10.74 8.98
N ALA A 26 27.46 -11.72 8.38
CA ALA A 26 26.92 -11.58 7.02
C ALA A 26 26.01 -10.33 6.89
N GLU A 27 25.35 -9.95 8.00
CA GLU A 27 24.48 -8.77 8.05
C GLU A 27 25.24 -7.47 7.78
N ALA A 28 26.49 -7.35 8.21
CA ALA A 28 27.28 -6.16 7.93
C ALA A 28 27.67 -6.03 6.44
N LEU A 29 27.89 -7.15 5.74
CA LEU A 29 28.12 -7.14 4.30
C LEU A 29 26.86 -6.73 3.54
N GLU A 30 25.73 -7.32 3.91
CA GLU A 30 24.43 -6.95 3.33
C GLU A 30 24.07 -5.49 3.63
N PHE A 31 24.38 -4.98 4.82
CA PHE A 31 24.13 -3.58 5.18
C PHE A 31 25.01 -2.61 4.38
N ALA A 32 26.30 -2.89 4.27
CA ALA A 32 27.21 -2.10 3.46
C ALA A 32 26.79 -2.11 1.98
N ALA A 33 26.32 -3.25 1.47
CA ALA A 33 25.75 -3.36 0.13
C ALA A 33 24.45 -2.55 -0.02
N ARG A 34 23.54 -2.61 0.95
CA ARG A 34 22.27 -1.87 0.98
C ARG A 34 22.44 -0.36 0.87
N HIS A 35 23.52 0.18 1.43
CA HIS A 35 23.77 1.62 1.46
C HIS A 35 24.88 2.04 0.47
N GLY A 36 25.39 1.12 -0.34
CA GLY A 36 26.37 1.42 -1.38
C GLY A 36 27.77 1.74 -0.85
N TYR A 37 28.10 1.32 0.37
CA TYR A 37 29.38 1.58 1.06
C TYR A 37 30.50 0.70 0.48
N LEU A 38 30.88 0.97 -0.77
CA LEU A 38 31.87 0.19 -1.52
C LEU A 38 33.22 0.12 -0.81
N GLU A 39 33.68 1.22 -0.20
CA GLU A 39 34.97 1.23 0.51
C GLU A 39 34.99 0.25 1.69
N ILE A 40 33.88 0.14 2.42
CA ILE A 40 33.72 -0.83 3.51
C ILE A 40 33.73 -2.25 2.95
N LEU A 41 33.03 -2.50 1.83
CA LEU A 41 33.02 -3.81 1.18
C LEU A 41 34.41 -4.23 0.68
N GLN A 42 35.15 -3.31 0.05
CA GLN A 42 36.52 -3.52 -0.40
C GLN A 42 37.44 -3.84 0.78
N TRP A 43 37.31 -3.10 1.87
CA TRP A 43 38.09 -3.34 3.07
C TRP A 43 37.74 -4.68 3.71
N LEU A 44 36.46 -5.02 3.84
CA LEU A 44 36.00 -6.30 4.37
C LEU A 44 36.48 -7.47 3.50
N HIS A 45 36.51 -7.29 2.18
CA HIS A 45 37.00 -8.33 1.26
C HIS A 45 38.46 -8.69 1.49
N LEU A 46 39.32 -7.69 1.75
CA LEU A 46 40.75 -7.92 2.00
C LEU A 46 41.01 -8.54 3.38
N HIS A 47 40.20 -8.22 4.39
CA HIS A 47 40.47 -8.58 5.79
C HIS A 47 39.57 -9.71 6.33
N ARG A 48 38.49 -10.05 5.62
CA ARG A 48 37.48 -11.05 6.01
C ARG A 48 36.92 -11.78 4.77
N PRO A 49 37.53 -12.91 4.35
CA PRO A 49 37.05 -13.66 3.18
C PRO A 49 35.75 -14.45 3.41
N GLY A 50 35.29 -14.62 4.67
CA GLY A 50 34.06 -15.34 5.01
C GLY A 50 32.82 -14.44 5.14
N GLY A 51 31.62 -15.04 5.08
CA GLY A 51 30.34 -14.35 5.29
C GLY A 51 29.66 -13.79 4.04
N TRP A 52 30.30 -13.89 2.87
CA TRP A 52 29.74 -13.45 1.59
C TRP A 52 28.70 -14.45 1.06
N SER A 53 27.64 -13.93 0.47
CA SER A 53 26.54 -14.70 -0.12
C SER A 53 25.96 -13.95 -1.32
N THR A 54 25.05 -14.60 -2.06
CA THR A 54 24.29 -13.96 -3.14
C THR A 54 23.47 -12.76 -2.66
N ASN A 55 23.05 -12.75 -1.39
CA ASN A 55 22.26 -11.66 -0.81
C ASN A 55 22.99 -10.31 -0.89
N VAL A 56 24.32 -10.30 -0.83
CA VAL A 56 25.10 -9.05 -0.87
C VAL A 56 24.91 -8.36 -2.23
N MET A 57 24.98 -9.11 -3.34
CA MET A 57 24.74 -8.56 -4.67
C MET A 57 23.26 -8.29 -4.93
N ASP A 58 22.37 -9.17 -4.46
CA ASP A 58 20.91 -8.96 -4.55
C ASP A 58 20.49 -7.66 -3.84
N THR A 59 21.04 -7.41 -2.65
CA THR A 59 20.74 -6.20 -1.86
C THR A 59 21.36 -4.94 -2.47
N ALA A 60 22.58 -5.02 -3.01
CA ALA A 60 23.17 -3.89 -3.74
C ALA A 60 22.34 -3.53 -4.97
N ALA A 61 21.86 -4.56 -5.69
CA ALA A 61 21.04 -4.37 -6.88
C ALA A 61 19.66 -3.79 -6.55
N SER A 62 18.99 -4.30 -5.52
CA SER A 62 17.68 -3.79 -5.09
C SER A 62 17.73 -2.33 -4.63
N ASN A 63 18.88 -1.84 -4.16
CA ASN A 63 19.06 -0.44 -3.73
C ASN A 63 19.77 0.43 -4.79
N GLY A 64 19.92 -0.07 -6.03
CA GLY A 64 20.40 0.75 -7.15
C GLY A 64 21.90 1.05 -7.12
N HIS A 65 22.68 0.31 -6.33
CA HIS A 65 24.11 0.54 -6.18
C HIS A 65 24.91 -0.19 -7.26
N LEU A 66 24.78 0.26 -8.51
CA LEU A 66 25.42 -0.34 -9.68
C LEU A 66 26.95 -0.49 -9.51
N HIS A 67 27.63 0.49 -8.91
CA HIS A 67 29.07 0.44 -8.64
C HIS A 67 29.44 -0.71 -7.70
N VAL A 68 28.60 -1.00 -6.70
CA VAL A 68 28.78 -2.16 -5.82
C VAL A 68 28.51 -3.46 -6.57
N VAL A 69 27.45 -3.53 -7.38
CA VAL A 69 27.13 -4.71 -8.20
C VAL A 69 28.28 -5.05 -9.15
N GLN A 70 28.82 -4.06 -9.87
CA GLN A 70 29.96 -4.21 -10.76
C GLN A 70 31.21 -4.70 -10.02
N TRP A 71 31.50 -4.12 -8.86
CA TRP A 71 32.65 -4.51 -8.07
C TRP A 71 32.52 -5.95 -7.54
N LEU A 72 31.35 -6.31 -7.01
CA LEU A 72 31.05 -7.66 -6.54
C LEU A 72 31.21 -8.67 -7.68
N HIS A 73 30.68 -8.37 -8.87
CA HIS A 73 30.82 -9.25 -10.02
C HIS A 73 32.28 -9.49 -10.43
N ALA A 74 33.11 -8.45 -10.40
CA ALA A 74 34.52 -8.56 -10.80
C ALA A 74 35.40 -9.28 -9.76
N HIS A 75 35.05 -9.22 -8.47
CA HIS A 75 35.94 -9.66 -7.38
C HIS A 75 35.40 -10.85 -6.56
N ARG A 76 34.14 -11.25 -6.77
CA ARG A 76 33.45 -12.31 -6.00
C ARG A 76 32.88 -13.39 -6.92
N ARG A 77 32.66 -14.58 -6.36
CA ARG A 77 32.20 -15.77 -7.12
C ARG A 77 30.79 -16.22 -6.73
N GLU A 78 30.27 -15.72 -5.62
CA GLU A 78 28.94 -16.06 -5.09
C GLU A 78 27.84 -15.68 -6.09
N GLY A 79 28.01 -14.58 -6.84
CA GLY A 79 27.05 -14.10 -7.82
C GLY A 79 25.82 -13.46 -7.19
N CYS A 80 24.68 -13.56 -7.87
CA CYS A 80 23.38 -13.09 -7.43
C CYS A 80 22.31 -14.16 -7.68
N THR A 81 21.07 -13.87 -7.32
CA THR A 81 19.89 -14.64 -7.73
C THR A 81 19.00 -13.81 -8.67
N THR A 82 17.85 -14.35 -9.08
CA THR A 82 16.86 -13.55 -9.84
C THR A 82 16.35 -12.34 -9.06
N ARG A 83 16.43 -12.37 -7.71
CA ARG A 83 16.04 -11.26 -6.84
C ARG A 83 16.79 -9.97 -7.15
N ALA A 84 18.05 -10.05 -7.59
CA ALA A 84 18.80 -8.86 -7.97
C ALA A 84 18.09 -8.07 -9.07
N MET A 85 17.64 -8.74 -10.14
CA MET A 85 16.96 -8.06 -11.25
C MET A 85 15.48 -7.79 -10.94
N ASP A 86 14.80 -8.72 -10.24
CA ASP A 86 13.39 -8.57 -9.85
C ASP A 86 13.20 -7.34 -8.93
N TYR A 87 14.06 -7.17 -7.92
CA TYR A 87 13.97 -6.04 -7.00
C TYR A 87 14.58 -4.75 -7.57
N ALA A 88 15.63 -4.81 -8.39
CA ALA A 88 16.07 -3.63 -9.13
C ALA A 88 14.98 -3.09 -10.06
N ALA A 89 14.17 -3.97 -10.67
CA ALA A 89 13.03 -3.58 -11.48
C ALA A 89 11.88 -3.02 -10.63
N MET A 90 11.60 -3.63 -9.48
CA MET A 90 10.61 -3.16 -8.51
C MET A 90 10.91 -1.74 -8.02
N ASP A 91 12.17 -1.43 -7.71
CA ASP A 91 12.58 -0.16 -7.09
C ASP A 91 13.07 0.89 -8.11
N GLY A 92 12.93 0.62 -9.42
CA GLY A 92 13.14 1.63 -10.45
C GLY A 92 14.58 1.80 -10.94
N HIS A 93 15.46 0.83 -10.67
CA HIS A 93 16.90 0.90 -10.99
C HIS A 93 17.20 0.33 -12.39
N MET A 94 16.81 1.08 -13.43
CA MET A 94 16.97 0.68 -14.85
C MET A 94 18.43 0.34 -15.23
N ASP A 95 19.40 1.10 -14.74
CA ASP A 95 20.82 0.90 -15.01
C ASP A 95 21.34 -0.44 -14.45
N VAL A 96 20.91 -0.80 -13.24
CA VAL A 96 21.17 -2.10 -12.62
C VAL A 96 20.49 -3.22 -13.40
N VAL A 97 19.21 -3.07 -13.76
CA VAL A 97 18.47 -4.06 -14.56
C VAL A 97 19.18 -4.35 -15.88
N GLN A 98 19.55 -3.31 -16.62
CA GLN A 98 20.29 -3.43 -17.87
C GLN A 98 21.64 -4.10 -17.66
N TRP A 99 22.40 -3.66 -16.66
CA TRP A 99 23.73 -4.20 -16.42
C TRP A 99 23.67 -5.68 -16.04
N LEU A 100 22.77 -6.07 -15.13
CA LEU A 100 22.56 -7.47 -14.74
C LEU A 100 22.20 -8.32 -15.95
N HIS A 101 21.30 -7.87 -16.81
CA HIS A 101 20.90 -8.64 -17.99
C HIS A 101 22.04 -8.91 -18.98
N HIS A 102 22.94 -7.94 -19.17
CA HIS A 102 24.05 -8.11 -20.12
C HIS A 102 25.23 -8.90 -19.53
N ASN A 103 25.41 -8.90 -18.20
CA ASN A 103 26.61 -9.45 -17.55
C ASN A 103 26.34 -10.68 -16.68
N ARG A 104 25.07 -11.04 -16.44
CA ARG A 104 24.64 -12.17 -15.61
C ARG A 104 23.66 -13.07 -16.36
N SER A 105 23.62 -14.34 -15.99
CA SER A 105 22.82 -15.37 -16.66
C SER A 105 21.56 -15.76 -15.87
N GLU A 106 21.43 -15.29 -14.63
CA GLU A 106 20.31 -15.58 -13.73
C GLU A 106 18.99 -15.05 -14.27
N GLY A 107 19.02 -13.90 -14.94
CA GLY A 107 17.84 -13.26 -15.51
C GLY A 107 16.87 -12.73 -14.45
N CYS A 108 15.60 -12.63 -14.85
CA CYS A 108 14.49 -12.19 -14.00
C CYS A 108 13.31 -13.16 -14.11
N THR A 109 12.39 -13.06 -13.16
CA THR A 109 11.13 -13.79 -13.16
C THR A 109 9.97 -12.91 -13.64
N THR A 110 8.74 -13.44 -13.60
CA THR A 110 7.51 -12.65 -13.77
C THR A 110 7.41 -11.52 -12.74
N GLU A 111 8.04 -11.67 -11.56
CA GLU A 111 8.02 -10.67 -10.49
C GLU A 111 8.64 -9.34 -10.92
N ALA A 112 9.72 -9.34 -11.73
CA ALA A 112 10.28 -8.09 -12.25
C ALA A 112 9.25 -7.24 -13.00
N MET A 113 8.46 -7.86 -13.87
CA MET A 113 7.50 -7.13 -14.69
C MET A 113 6.24 -6.74 -13.90
N ASP A 114 5.75 -7.64 -13.03
CA ASP A 114 4.61 -7.36 -12.15
C ASP A 114 4.95 -6.22 -11.17
N SER A 115 6.09 -6.29 -10.48
CA SER A 115 6.49 -5.29 -9.48
C SER A 115 6.88 -3.95 -10.10
N ALA A 116 7.56 -3.94 -11.27
CA ALA A 116 7.81 -2.70 -11.99
C ALA A 116 6.49 -2.01 -12.43
N ALA A 117 5.48 -2.80 -12.79
CA ALA A 117 4.16 -2.28 -13.11
C ALA A 117 3.43 -1.73 -11.87
N THR A 118 3.46 -2.48 -10.76
CA THR A 118 2.93 -2.07 -9.46
C THR A 118 3.46 -0.71 -9.01
N ASN A 119 4.75 -0.44 -9.21
CA ASN A 119 5.40 0.83 -8.80
C ASN A 119 5.48 1.89 -9.91
N GLY A 120 4.86 1.65 -11.07
CA GLY A 120 4.72 2.67 -12.11
C GLY A 120 5.95 2.88 -13.01
N HIS A 121 6.94 1.99 -12.95
CA HIS A 121 8.18 2.06 -13.73
C HIS A 121 7.98 1.59 -15.18
N LEU A 122 7.20 2.37 -15.95
CA LEU A 122 6.79 2.05 -17.32
C LEU A 122 7.98 1.80 -18.27
N ASP A 123 9.06 2.54 -18.11
CA ASP A 123 10.28 2.37 -18.88
C ASP A 123 10.92 1.00 -18.63
N ILE A 124 11.00 0.56 -17.37
CA ILE A 124 11.46 -0.78 -16.99
C ILE A 124 10.51 -1.86 -17.54
N VAL A 125 9.19 -1.69 -17.40
CA VAL A 125 8.19 -2.61 -17.96
C VAL A 125 8.40 -2.79 -19.48
N LYS A 126 8.55 -1.68 -20.22
CA LYS A 126 8.84 -1.70 -21.67
C LYS A 126 10.15 -2.40 -21.98
N TRP A 127 11.18 -2.14 -21.18
CA TRP A 127 12.50 -2.70 -21.40
C TRP A 127 12.51 -4.21 -21.14
N LEU A 128 11.93 -4.67 -20.03
CA LEU A 128 11.81 -6.09 -19.68
C LEU A 128 11.05 -6.85 -20.75
N HIS A 129 9.92 -6.31 -21.22
CA HIS A 129 9.12 -6.93 -22.28
C HIS A 129 9.88 -7.12 -23.60
N ARG A 130 10.77 -6.18 -23.95
CA ARG A 130 11.53 -6.22 -25.22
C ARG A 130 12.76 -7.10 -25.16
N ASN A 131 13.42 -7.14 -24.00
CA ASN A 131 14.78 -7.72 -23.88
C ASN A 131 14.79 -9.05 -23.12
N THR A 132 13.70 -9.41 -22.43
CA THR A 132 13.66 -10.63 -21.61
C THR A 132 12.51 -11.54 -22.03
N LYS A 133 12.53 -12.77 -21.53
CA LYS A 133 11.40 -13.71 -21.66
C LYS A 133 10.37 -13.54 -20.54
N ALA A 134 10.56 -12.56 -19.64
CA ALA A 134 9.63 -12.30 -18.57
C ALA A 134 8.28 -11.92 -19.15
N ARG A 135 7.24 -12.57 -18.63
CA ARG A 135 5.85 -12.22 -18.89
C ARG A 135 5.31 -11.53 -17.65
N CYS A 136 4.25 -10.76 -17.80
CA CYS A 136 3.46 -10.29 -16.68
C CYS A 136 2.27 -11.22 -16.42
N SER A 137 1.81 -11.25 -15.18
CA SER A 137 0.54 -11.87 -14.79
C SER A 137 -0.58 -10.82 -14.77
N THR A 138 -1.81 -11.22 -14.42
CA THR A 138 -2.91 -10.27 -14.18
C THR A 138 -2.57 -9.26 -13.08
N LYS A 139 -1.67 -9.62 -12.15
CA LYS A 139 -1.24 -8.71 -11.07
C LYS A 139 -0.63 -7.42 -11.59
N ALA A 140 0.13 -7.46 -12.70
CA ALA A 140 0.74 -6.24 -13.24
C ALA A 140 -0.30 -5.16 -13.54
N MET A 141 -1.44 -5.53 -14.15
CA MET A 141 -2.48 -4.56 -14.47
C MET A 141 -3.37 -4.25 -13.27
N ASP A 142 -3.69 -5.25 -12.44
CA ASP A 142 -4.47 -5.07 -11.21
C ASP A 142 -3.78 -4.08 -10.25
N GLU A 143 -2.50 -4.29 -9.96
CA GLU A 143 -1.73 -3.47 -9.02
C GLU A 143 -1.35 -2.10 -9.61
N ALA A 144 -1.01 -2.02 -10.90
CA ALA A 144 -0.81 -0.73 -11.57
C ALA A 144 -2.08 0.13 -11.55
N ALA A 145 -3.27 -0.49 -11.66
CA ALA A 145 -4.54 0.20 -11.55
C ALA A 145 -4.80 0.66 -10.10
N THR A 146 -4.55 -0.21 -9.13
CA THR A 146 -4.66 0.09 -7.69
C THR A 146 -3.79 1.27 -7.27
N ASN A 147 -2.57 1.38 -7.80
CA ASN A 147 -1.61 2.43 -7.45
C ASN A 147 -1.65 3.67 -8.38
N GLY A 148 -2.62 3.75 -9.29
CA GLY A 148 -2.86 4.98 -10.05
C GLY A 148 -2.00 5.16 -11.30
N HIS A 149 -1.34 4.10 -11.78
CA HIS A 149 -0.43 4.14 -12.92
C HIS A 149 -1.15 3.90 -14.26
N LEU A 150 -2.01 4.84 -14.67
CA LEU A 150 -2.82 4.73 -15.90
C LEU A 150 -1.95 4.47 -17.16
N ASN A 151 -0.79 5.10 -17.25
CA ASN A 151 0.15 4.92 -18.36
C ASN A 151 0.67 3.47 -18.46
N VAL A 152 0.92 2.81 -17.32
CA VAL A 152 1.29 1.40 -17.25
C VAL A 152 0.12 0.52 -17.64
N VAL A 153 -1.07 0.77 -17.08
CA VAL A 153 -2.30 0.02 -17.41
C VAL A 153 -2.58 0.04 -18.93
N GLN A 154 -2.54 1.22 -19.54
CA GLN A 154 -2.75 1.40 -20.98
C GLN A 154 -1.69 0.68 -21.81
N TRP A 155 -0.43 0.74 -21.38
CA TRP A 155 0.65 0.06 -22.10
C TRP A 155 0.53 -1.46 -21.98
N LEU A 156 0.25 -1.99 -20.79
CA LEU A 156 0.05 -3.42 -20.57
C LEU A 156 -1.10 -3.97 -21.41
N TYR A 157 -2.20 -3.23 -21.52
CA TYR A 157 -3.33 -3.59 -22.36
C TYR A 157 -2.97 -3.64 -23.86
N ALA A 158 -2.20 -2.67 -24.34
CA ALA A 158 -1.85 -2.59 -25.75
C ALA A 158 -0.75 -3.58 -26.18
N ASN A 159 0.07 -4.07 -25.24
CA ASN A 159 1.29 -4.81 -25.56
C ASN A 159 1.37 -6.21 -24.91
N THR A 160 0.41 -6.60 -24.07
CA THR A 160 0.45 -7.89 -23.38
C THR A 160 -0.92 -8.58 -23.40
N ASN A 161 -0.91 -9.91 -23.25
CA ASN A 161 -2.12 -10.74 -23.18
C ASN A 161 -2.52 -11.08 -21.73
N ALA A 162 -1.87 -10.49 -20.72
CA ALA A 162 -2.05 -10.89 -19.33
C ALA A 162 -3.45 -10.56 -18.77
N GLY A 163 -4.15 -9.58 -19.36
CA GLY A 163 -5.47 -9.13 -18.91
C GLY A 163 -5.44 -8.53 -17.50
N CYS A 164 -6.61 -8.39 -16.88
CA CYS A 164 -6.77 -7.99 -15.48
C CYS A 164 -7.90 -8.81 -14.83
N THR A 165 -8.18 -8.55 -13.57
CA THR A 165 -9.34 -9.08 -12.85
C THR A 165 -10.23 -7.95 -12.34
N ALA A 166 -11.33 -8.27 -11.66
CA ALA A 166 -12.17 -7.27 -11.00
C ALA A 166 -11.37 -6.40 -10.00
N LYS A 167 -10.23 -6.90 -9.49
CA LYS A 167 -9.33 -6.17 -8.59
C LYS A 167 -8.81 -4.87 -9.18
N ALA A 168 -8.63 -4.78 -10.49
CA ALA A 168 -8.14 -3.56 -11.12
C ALA A 168 -9.10 -2.37 -10.91
N ILE A 169 -10.41 -2.57 -11.14
CA ILE A 169 -11.40 -1.52 -10.89
C ILE A 169 -11.64 -1.35 -9.39
N ASP A 170 -11.70 -2.46 -8.63
CA ASP A 170 -11.92 -2.41 -7.17
C ASP A 170 -10.83 -1.57 -6.47
N GLY A 171 -9.56 -1.86 -6.75
CA GLY A 171 -8.42 -1.15 -6.19
C GLY A 171 -8.29 0.29 -6.70
N ALA A 172 -8.48 0.52 -8.01
CA ALA A 172 -8.48 1.87 -8.57
C ALA A 172 -9.60 2.74 -7.96
N ALA A 173 -10.77 2.16 -7.70
CA ALA A 173 -11.88 2.86 -7.07
C ALA A 173 -11.60 3.16 -5.59
N THR A 174 -11.07 2.18 -4.87
CA THR A 174 -10.70 2.30 -3.45
C THR A 174 -9.67 3.41 -3.23
N ASN A 175 -8.74 3.62 -4.17
CA ASN A 175 -7.72 4.66 -4.11
C ASN A 175 -8.07 5.94 -4.92
N GLY A 176 -9.32 6.09 -5.36
CA GLY A 176 -9.80 7.35 -5.94
C GLY A 176 -9.35 7.61 -7.39
N HIS A 177 -8.79 6.62 -8.08
CA HIS A 177 -8.27 6.74 -9.44
C HIS A 177 -9.39 6.67 -10.51
N LEU A 178 -10.30 7.65 -10.50
CA LEU A 178 -11.47 7.71 -11.40
C LEU A 178 -11.11 7.60 -12.89
N GLY A 179 -9.97 8.15 -13.31
CA GLY A 179 -9.51 8.04 -14.70
C GLY A 179 -9.27 6.59 -15.12
N ILE A 180 -8.67 5.79 -14.24
CA ILE A 180 -8.41 4.36 -14.46
C ILE A 180 -9.72 3.57 -14.42
N VAL A 181 -10.60 3.84 -13.45
CA VAL A 181 -11.93 3.22 -13.37
C VAL A 181 -12.71 3.39 -14.67
N LYS A 182 -12.79 4.62 -15.19
CA LYS A 182 -13.46 4.93 -16.47
C LYS A 182 -12.83 4.21 -17.64
N TRP A 183 -11.50 4.20 -17.69
CA TRP A 183 -10.77 3.59 -18.79
C TRP A 183 -10.92 2.06 -18.79
N LEU A 184 -10.75 1.40 -17.64
CA LEU A 184 -10.95 -0.04 -17.49
C LEU A 184 -12.38 -0.43 -17.84
N HIS A 185 -13.38 0.31 -17.38
CA HIS A 185 -14.77 0.05 -17.75
C HIS A 185 -15.03 0.13 -19.26
N ALA A 186 -14.39 1.06 -19.97
CA ALA A 186 -14.55 1.21 -21.41
C ALA A 186 -13.81 0.13 -22.22
N CYS A 187 -12.69 -0.38 -21.70
CA CYS A 187 -11.78 -1.26 -22.45
C CYS A 187 -11.80 -2.74 -22.03
N ARG A 188 -12.39 -3.07 -20.87
CA ARG A 188 -12.39 -4.41 -20.25
C ARG A 188 -13.80 -4.87 -19.89
N THR A 189 -13.97 -6.18 -19.73
CA THR A 189 -15.29 -6.82 -19.50
C THR A 189 -15.38 -7.54 -18.16
N GLU A 190 -14.27 -7.65 -17.43
CA GLU A 190 -14.18 -8.33 -16.13
C GLU A 190 -15.01 -7.63 -15.05
N GLY A 191 -15.25 -6.34 -15.21
CA GLY A 191 -16.04 -5.56 -14.29
C GLY A 191 -15.32 -5.28 -12.96
N CYS A 192 -16.10 -5.23 -11.90
CA CYS A 192 -15.74 -4.85 -10.54
C CYS A 192 -16.69 -5.56 -9.59
N THR A 193 -16.42 -5.52 -8.30
CA THR A 193 -17.32 -6.04 -7.26
C THR A 193 -17.92 -4.89 -6.46
N VAL A 194 -18.72 -5.22 -5.43
CA VAL A 194 -19.23 -4.22 -4.46
C VAL A 194 -18.10 -3.49 -3.74
N THR A 195 -16.89 -4.09 -3.67
CA THR A 195 -15.74 -3.50 -2.99
C THR A 195 -15.26 -2.21 -3.65
N ALA A 196 -15.46 -2.03 -4.97
CA ALA A 196 -15.13 -0.78 -5.64
C ALA A 196 -15.86 0.43 -5.03
N MET A 197 -17.18 0.32 -4.83
CA MET A 197 -17.98 1.41 -4.30
C MET A 197 -17.88 1.49 -2.77
N ASP A 198 -17.76 0.36 -2.08
CA ASP A 198 -17.52 0.32 -0.63
C ASP A 198 -16.20 1.03 -0.29
N GLY A 199 -15.10 0.66 -0.95
CA GLY A 199 -13.78 1.25 -0.71
C GLY A 199 -13.69 2.72 -1.13
N ALA A 200 -14.35 3.10 -2.24
CA ALA A 200 -14.45 4.50 -2.64
C ALA A 200 -15.24 5.34 -1.63
N ALA A 201 -16.28 4.76 -1.01
CA ALA A 201 -17.05 5.43 0.05
C ALA A 201 -16.26 5.53 1.36
N GLU A 202 -15.57 4.46 1.74
CA GLU A 202 -14.70 4.39 2.91
C GLU A 202 -13.57 5.43 2.87
N ASN A 203 -12.99 5.69 1.70
CA ASN A 203 -11.87 6.62 1.54
C ASN A 203 -12.26 8.02 1.03
N GLY A 204 -13.56 8.35 0.99
CA GLY A 204 -13.99 9.72 0.72
C GLY A 204 -14.04 10.12 -0.76
N PHE A 205 -13.99 9.16 -1.69
CA PHE A 205 -13.97 9.41 -3.13
C PHE A 205 -15.37 9.51 -3.75
N LEU A 206 -16.14 10.55 -3.37
CA LEU A 206 -17.50 10.80 -3.89
C LEU A 206 -17.61 10.80 -5.44
N PRO A 207 -16.66 11.36 -6.22
CA PRO A 207 -16.73 11.29 -7.68
C PRO A 207 -16.69 9.86 -8.23
N VAL A 208 -15.95 8.96 -7.57
CA VAL A 208 -15.88 7.54 -7.91
C VAL A 208 -17.18 6.84 -7.55
N VAL A 209 -17.70 7.06 -6.33
CA VAL A 209 -19.00 6.51 -5.87
C VAL A 209 -20.12 6.87 -6.84
N ARG A 210 -20.26 8.16 -7.17
CA ARG A 210 -21.28 8.65 -8.11
C ARG A 210 -21.14 8.04 -9.50
N TRP A 211 -19.90 7.90 -9.97
CA TRP A 211 -19.66 7.33 -11.29
C TRP A 211 -19.98 5.83 -11.32
N LEU A 212 -19.51 5.06 -10.34
CA LEU A 212 -19.79 3.63 -10.23
C LEU A 212 -21.30 3.39 -10.17
N HIS A 213 -22.03 4.14 -9.35
CA HIS A 213 -23.48 3.95 -9.21
C HIS A 213 -24.26 4.21 -10.50
N ARG A 214 -23.80 5.15 -11.34
CA ARG A 214 -24.48 5.50 -12.60
C ARG A 214 -24.16 4.53 -13.74
N ASN A 215 -23.02 3.84 -13.68
CA ASN A 215 -22.49 3.08 -14.82
C ASN A 215 -22.33 1.57 -14.54
N ARG A 216 -22.57 1.12 -13.30
CA ARG A 216 -22.33 -0.25 -12.85
C ARG A 216 -23.51 -0.74 -12.00
N ASN A 217 -23.84 -2.02 -12.14
CA ASN A 217 -25.04 -2.62 -11.53
C ASN A 217 -24.72 -3.35 -10.22
N GLU A 218 -23.44 -3.54 -9.89
CA GLU A 218 -22.99 -4.22 -8.68
C GLU A 218 -23.38 -3.44 -7.42
N GLY A 219 -23.38 -2.11 -7.50
CA GLY A 219 -23.71 -1.24 -6.37
C GLY A 219 -22.66 -1.30 -5.25
N CYS A 220 -23.08 -1.01 -4.03
CA CYS A 220 -22.30 -1.16 -2.80
C CYS A 220 -23.03 -2.06 -1.78
N SER A 221 -22.33 -2.44 -0.72
CA SER A 221 -22.94 -3.08 0.45
C SER A 221 -23.31 -2.04 1.51
N GLU A 222 -23.79 -2.50 2.67
CA GLU A 222 -24.01 -1.64 3.85
C GLU A 222 -22.70 -1.00 4.34
N LYS A 223 -21.54 -1.60 4.02
CA LYS A 223 -20.22 -1.09 4.40
C LYS A 223 -19.94 0.29 3.84
N ALA A 224 -20.41 0.62 2.64
CA ALA A 224 -20.20 1.95 2.08
C ALA A 224 -20.73 3.06 2.99
N MET A 225 -21.96 2.88 3.51
CA MET A 225 -22.57 3.86 4.41
C MET A 225 -21.87 3.88 5.77
N THR A 226 -21.67 2.72 6.38
CA THR A 226 -21.09 2.63 7.73
C THR A 226 -19.65 3.10 7.76
N ARG A 227 -18.83 2.76 6.76
CA ARG A 227 -17.42 3.20 6.66
C ARG A 227 -17.28 4.66 6.27
N ALA A 228 -18.13 5.17 5.38
CA ALA A 228 -18.18 6.62 5.11
C ALA A 228 -18.55 7.41 6.38
N ALA A 229 -19.48 6.89 7.19
CA ALA A 229 -19.88 7.49 8.46
C ALA A 229 -18.78 7.41 9.52
N TYR A 230 -18.10 6.26 9.63
CA TYR A 230 -16.93 6.05 10.49
C TYR A 230 -15.76 6.99 10.17
N ASN A 231 -15.48 7.25 8.88
CA ASN A 231 -14.42 8.15 8.44
C ASN A 231 -14.88 9.62 8.26
N GLY A 232 -16.11 9.96 8.65
CA GLY A 232 -16.60 11.35 8.64
C GLY A 232 -16.88 11.92 7.24
N HIS A 233 -17.09 11.08 6.23
CA HIS A 233 -17.35 11.49 4.85
C HIS A 233 -18.82 11.90 4.64
N LEU A 234 -19.25 12.99 5.28
CA LEU A 234 -20.62 13.51 5.21
C LEU A 234 -21.18 13.61 3.78
N PRO A 235 -20.47 14.16 2.77
CA PRO A 235 -21.01 14.25 1.41
C PRO A 235 -21.34 12.88 0.77
N ILE A 236 -20.66 11.82 1.19
CA ILE A 236 -20.94 10.45 0.74
C ILE A 236 -22.12 9.88 1.50
N VAL A 237 -22.20 10.11 2.82
CA VAL A 237 -23.34 9.70 3.64
C VAL A 237 -24.64 10.33 3.14
N GLU A 238 -24.64 11.65 2.91
CA GLU A 238 -25.78 12.39 2.34
C GLU A 238 -26.20 11.80 0.99
N TRP A 239 -25.21 11.56 0.12
CA TRP A 239 -25.47 11.07 -1.22
C TRP A 239 -26.01 9.63 -1.20
N LEU A 240 -25.41 8.73 -0.41
CA LEU A 240 -25.87 7.34 -0.28
C LEU A 240 -27.26 7.29 0.33
N HIS A 241 -27.59 8.15 1.30
CA HIS A 241 -28.89 8.18 1.96
C HIS A 241 -30.03 8.44 0.96
N VAL A 242 -29.81 9.36 0.01
CA VAL A 242 -30.82 9.71 -1.01
C VAL A 242 -30.94 8.65 -2.12
N HIS A 243 -29.86 7.92 -2.42
CA HIS A 243 -29.77 7.08 -3.63
C HIS A 243 -29.80 5.58 -3.35
N ARG A 244 -29.99 5.14 -2.10
CA ARG A 244 -30.07 3.72 -1.73
C ARG A 244 -31.41 3.41 -1.07
N SER A 245 -31.98 2.26 -1.43
CA SER A 245 -33.24 1.76 -0.88
C SER A 245 -33.09 1.12 0.50
N GLN A 246 -31.86 0.79 0.90
CA GLN A 246 -31.55 0.36 2.26
C GLN A 246 -31.52 1.62 3.12
N GLU A 247 -32.45 1.71 4.08
CA GLU A 247 -32.46 2.76 5.09
C GLU A 247 -31.09 2.87 5.75
N CYS A 248 -30.71 4.06 6.21
CA CYS A 248 -29.48 4.24 6.98
C CYS A 248 -29.46 3.22 8.11
N SER A 249 -28.48 2.31 8.09
CA SER A 249 -28.40 1.26 9.10
C SER A 249 -28.13 1.91 10.46
N VAL A 250 -28.77 1.43 11.55
CA VAL A 250 -28.44 1.83 12.94
C VAL A 250 -26.92 1.84 13.19
N PRO A 251 -26.17 0.85 12.67
CA PRO A 251 -24.71 0.87 12.70
C PRO A 251 -24.05 2.16 12.18
N ALA A 252 -24.54 2.80 11.12
CA ALA A 252 -23.87 3.98 10.57
C ALA A 252 -23.85 5.18 11.53
N ILE A 253 -24.92 5.36 12.31
CA ILE A 253 -24.99 6.40 13.33
C ILE A 253 -24.10 6.08 14.52
N GLU A 254 -24.13 4.81 14.96
CA GLU A 254 -23.31 4.33 16.07
C GLU A 254 -21.82 4.49 15.75
N GLU A 255 -21.38 4.07 14.57
CA GLU A 255 -20.00 4.20 14.10
C GLU A 255 -19.56 5.66 13.95
N ALA A 256 -20.44 6.54 13.46
CA ALA A 256 -20.14 7.98 13.40
C ALA A 256 -19.94 8.59 14.80
N ALA A 257 -20.75 8.17 15.79
CA ALA A 257 -20.62 8.63 17.17
C ALA A 257 -19.33 8.10 17.82
N LEU A 258 -18.96 6.84 17.58
CA LEU A 258 -17.71 6.25 18.07
C LEU A 258 -16.48 7.01 17.59
N CYS A 259 -16.51 7.57 16.38
CA CYS A 259 -15.40 8.30 15.78
C CYS A 259 -15.47 9.82 15.92
N ASN A 260 -16.37 10.32 16.76
CA ASN A 260 -16.59 11.76 16.97
C ASN A 260 -16.96 12.56 15.69
N ASN A 261 -17.62 11.92 14.72
CA ASN A 261 -18.05 12.58 13.47
C ASN A 261 -19.41 13.28 13.65
N PHE A 262 -19.42 14.36 14.44
CA PHE A 262 -20.66 15.00 14.88
C PHE A 262 -21.58 15.46 13.73
N GLU A 263 -21.03 15.97 12.63
CA GLU A 263 -21.85 16.41 11.49
C GLU A 263 -22.62 15.24 10.86
N VAL A 264 -22.00 14.06 10.78
CA VAL A 264 -22.63 12.84 10.28
C VAL A 264 -23.71 12.35 11.25
N VAL A 265 -23.44 12.41 12.56
CA VAL A 265 -24.41 12.08 13.62
C VAL A 265 -25.64 12.98 13.54
N LEU A 266 -25.44 14.31 13.40
CA LEU A 266 -26.53 15.27 13.26
C LEU A 266 -27.35 15.02 11.99
N PHE A 267 -26.68 14.83 10.86
CA PHE A 267 -27.37 14.56 9.59
C PHE A 267 -28.21 13.29 9.68
N LEU A 268 -27.60 12.17 10.08
CA LEU A 268 -28.29 10.89 10.14
C LEU A 268 -29.40 10.88 11.19
N HIS A 269 -29.25 11.61 12.31
CA HIS A 269 -30.31 11.79 13.29
C HIS A 269 -31.49 12.57 12.72
N TYR A 270 -31.24 13.70 12.05
CA TYR A 270 -32.31 14.55 11.53
C TYR A 270 -33.14 13.85 10.46
N GLN A 271 -32.51 12.95 9.69
CA GLN A 271 -33.20 12.16 8.67
C GLN A 271 -33.91 10.91 9.22
N ARG A 272 -33.63 10.48 10.46
CA ARG A 272 -34.28 9.31 11.07
C ARG A 272 -35.33 9.72 12.09
N HIS A 273 -36.51 9.14 11.96
CA HIS A 273 -37.56 9.23 12.98
C HIS A 273 -37.36 8.28 14.18
N GLU A 274 -36.27 7.50 14.21
CA GLU A 274 -35.98 6.51 15.25
C GLU A 274 -35.02 7.03 16.33
N LYS A 275 -35.25 6.62 17.58
CA LYS A 275 -34.43 7.02 18.74
C LYS A 275 -33.09 6.27 18.76
N TYR A 276 -32.07 6.90 19.34
CA TYR A 276 -30.83 6.22 19.71
C TYR A 276 -31.07 5.10 20.71
N THR A 277 -30.08 4.22 20.91
CA THR A 277 -30.04 3.31 22.06
C THR A 277 -29.26 3.98 23.19
N SER A 278 -29.54 3.65 24.46
CA SER A 278 -28.80 4.23 25.61
C SER A 278 -27.30 3.94 25.57
N LYS A 279 -26.87 2.91 24.83
CA LYS A 279 -25.46 2.55 24.63
C LYS A 279 -24.63 3.67 24.00
N ILE A 280 -25.22 4.48 23.13
CA ILE A 280 -24.50 5.59 22.48
C ILE A 280 -24.06 6.66 23.49
N ALA A 281 -24.85 6.87 24.55
CA ALA A 281 -24.56 7.87 25.58
C ALA A 281 -23.37 7.43 26.43
N VAL A 282 -23.30 6.14 26.76
CA VAL A 282 -22.17 5.52 27.46
C VAL A 282 -20.91 5.58 26.60
N GLN A 283 -20.99 5.10 25.35
CA GLN A 283 -19.84 5.06 24.46
C GLN A 283 -19.27 6.44 24.11
N SER A 284 -20.12 7.44 23.89
CA SER A 284 -19.66 8.82 23.64
C SER A 284 -18.95 9.44 24.85
N TYR A 285 -19.32 9.02 26.07
CA TYR A 285 -18.62 9.39 27.30
C TYR A 285 -17.24 8.70 27.39
N GLU A 286 -17.22 7.36 27.26
CA GLU A 286 -15.99 6.55 27.34
C GLU A 286 -14.94 6.95 26.29
N ASN A 287 -15.39 7.26 25.08
CA ASN A 287 -14.50 7.61 23.96
C ASN A 287 -14.07 9.08 23.96
N GLY A 288 -14.49 9.89 24.96
CA GLY A 288 -14.11 11.29 25.05
C GLY A 288 -14.62 12.14 23.89
N SER A 289 -15.89 11.95 23.50
CA SER A 289 -16.59 12.76 22.47
C SER A 289 -17.57 13.74 23.16
N PRO A 290 -17.08 14.83 23.79
CA PRO A 290 -17.89 15.64 24.70
C PRO A 290 -19.04 16.35 23.99
N GLU A 291 -18.86 16.81 22.75
CA GLU A 291 -19.91 17.49 21.98
C GLU A 291 -21.06 16.54 21.65
N ILE A 292 -20.73 15.32 21.24
CA ILE A 292 -21.72 14.27 20.93
C ILE A 292 -22.43 13.84 22.21
N HIS A 293 -21.67 13.59 23.28
CA HIS A 293 -22.21 13.18 24.57
C HIS A 293 -23.16 14.24 25.15
N GLU A 294 -22.72 15.50 25.21
CA GLU A 294 -23.54 16.59 25.71
C GLU A 294 -24.82 16.74 24.88
N TRP A 295 -24.71 16.69 23.56
CA TRP A 295 -25.86 16.75 22.67
C TRP A 295 -26.85 15.58 22.88
N ILE A 296 -26.36 14.35 23.05
CA ILE A 296 -27.19 13.17 23.36
C ILE A 296 -27.92 13.36 24.68
N ILE A 297 -27.22 13.73 25.75
CA ILE A 297 -27.79 13.88 27.10
C ILE A 297 -28.79 15.04 27.16
N GLN A 298 -28.53 16.16 26.47
CA GLN A 298 -29.48 17.27 26.37
C GLN A 298 -30.77 16.84 25.65
N ARG A 299 -30.66 15.97 24.64
CA ARG A 299 -31.79 15.57 23.78
C ARG A 299 -32.57 14.37 24.35
N TYR A 300 -31.90 13.45 25.04
CA TYR A 300 -32.44 12.24 25.65
C TYR A 300 -31.99 12.16 27.13
N PRO A 301 -32.61 12.96 28.03
CA PRO A 301 -32.22 13.01 29.44
C PRO A 301 -32.28 11.65 30.14
N GLU A 302 -33.16 10.74 29.68
CA GLU A 302 -33.30 9.39 30.22
C GLU A 302 -32.03 8.53 30.09
N TYR A 303 -31.09 8.86 29.21
CA TYR A 303 -29.84 8.10 29.08
C TYR A 303 -28.79 8.49 30.11
N ARG A 304 -28.99 9.58 30.87
CA ARG A 304 -28.08 9.97 31.94
C ARG A 304 -27.95 8.87 33.00
N GLU A 305 -29.07 8.23 33.35
CA GLU A 305 -29.09 7.12 34.31
C GLU A 305 -28.28 5.90 33.83
N ALA A 306 -28.24 5.64 32.51
CA ALA A 306 -27.45 4.55 31.96
C ALA A 306 -25.93 4.83 32.05
N VAL A 307 -25.53 6.08 31.81
CA VAL A 307 -24.12 6.51 31.95
C VAL A 307 -23.70 6.49 33.42
N GLU A 308 -24.56 6.97 34.32
CA GLU A 308 -24.35 6.94 35.76
C GLU A 308 -24.34 5.50 36.31
N ALA A 309 -25.10 4.57 35.75
CA ALA A 309 -25.11 3.17 36.20
C ALA A 309 -23.81 2.43 35.86
N GLU A 310 -23.15 2.76 34.74
CA GLU A 310 -21.89 2.12 34.33
C GLU A 310 -20.63 2.79 34.91
N HIS A 311 -20.71 4.07 35.28
CA HIS A 311 -19.56 4.85 35.76
C HIS A 311 -19.74 5.52 37.13
N GLY A 312 -20.90 5.37 37.77
CA GLY A 312 -21.24 5.97 39.06
C GLY A 312 -20.91 5.11 40.29
N GLN A 313 -20.02 4.13 40.17
CA GLN A 313 -19.40 3.44 41.30
C GLN A 313 -17.89 3.75 41.34
N ASP A 314 -17.54 4.98 41.72
CA ASP A 314 -16.23 5.33 42.28
C ASP A 314 -16.44 6.27 43.49
#